data_AF-A0A455U6W2-F1
#
_entry.id   AF-A0A455U6W2-F1
#
_cell.length_a   1.000
_cell.length_b   1.000
_cell.length_c   1.000
_cell.angle_alpha   90.00
_cell.angle_beta   90.00
_cell.angle_gamma   90.00
#
_symmetry.space_group_name_H-M   'P 1'
#
loop_
_entity.id
_entity.type
_entity.pdbx_description
1 polymer ?
#
loop_
_entity_poly.entity_id
_entity_poly.type
_entity_poly.pdbx_seq_one_letter_code
_entity_poly.pdbx_strand_id
1 'polypeptide(L)'
;MRAVLAELPKLERSQPMVKLLAAIAPLLGLLGTVTGMIVTFQAITVFGTGDPQTMAGGISQALVTTVLGLITAVPLLFVQTALSGRSRYLTHVIEGQASATLADHLESHSPAYTSAVN
;
A
#
# COMPACT_ATOMS: atom_id res chain seq x y z
N MET A 1 14.30 -18.87 19.29
CA MET A 1 14.68 -17.95 18.19
C MET A 1 13.98 -18.27 16.85
N ARG A 2 14.08 -19.48 16.29
CA ARG A 2 13.59 -19.77 14.92
C ARG A 2 12.05 -19.85 14.74
N ALA A 3 11.30 -20.23 15.78
CA ALA A 3 9.84 -20.36 15.69
C ALA A 3 9.12 -18.99 15.64
N VAL A 4 9.56 -18.03 16.45
CA VAL A 4 8.99 -16.66 16.49
C VAL A 4 9.26 -15.89 15.19
N LEU A 5 10.44 -16.07 14.60
CA LEU A 5 10.78 -15.48 13.30
C LEU A 5 10.02 -16.10 12.12
N ALA A 6 9.46 -17.30 12.27
CA ALA A 6 8.75 -18.01 11.20
C ALA A 6 7.25 -17.66 11.11
N GLU A 7 6.65 -17.10 12.16
CA GLU A 7 5.24 -16.67 12.17
C GLU A 7 5.02 -15.22 11.73
N LEU A 8 6.00 -14.34 11.94
CA LEU A 8 6.00 -12.96 11.44
C LEU A 8 5.75 -12.82 9.91
N PRO A 9 6.36 -13.62 9.01
CA PRO A 9 6.24 -13.40 7.57
C PRO A 9 4.87 -13.79 6.97
N LYS A 10 3.99 -14.47 7.71
CA LYS A 10 2.67 -14.86 7.19
C LYS A 10 1.65 -13.70 7.20
N LEU A 11 1.78 -12.76 8.14
CA LEU A 11 0.92 -11.58 8.22
C LEU A 11 1.33 -10.48 7.22
N GLU A 12 2.62 -10.39 6.89
CA GLU A 12 3.15 -9.37 5.96
C GLU A 12 2.96 -9.72 4.47
N ARG A 13 2.51 -10.94 4.15
CA ARG A 13 2.53 -11.43 2.76
C ARG A 13 1.47 -10.80 1.84
N SER A 14 0.32 -10.40 2.38
CA SER A 14 -0.78 -9.80 1.59
C SER A 14 -0.70 -8.28 1.49
N GLN A 15 -0.03 -7.63 2.44
CA GLN A 15 0.11 -6.18 2.53
C GLN A 15 0.84 -5.52 1.33
N PRO A 16 1.94 -6.06 0.78
CA PRO A 16 2.59 -5.49 -0.39
C PRO A 16 1.74 -5.60 -1.65
N MET A 17 0.90 -6.63 -1.77
CA MET A 17 0.02 -6.83 -2.92
C MET A 17 -1.11 -5.79 -2.95
N VAL A 18 -1.74 -5.51 -1.81
CA VAL A 18 -2.76 -4.45 -1.70
C VAL A 18 -2.13 -3.07 -1.96
N LYS A 19 -0.93 -2.81 -1.44
CA LYS A 19 -0.19 -1.56 -1.69
C LYS A 19 0.12 -1.36 -3.17
N LEU A 20 0.55 -2.43 -3.84
CA LEU A 20 0.83 -2.40 -5.28
C LEU A 20 -0.44 -2.10 -6.09
N LEU A 21 -1.54 -2.78 -5.80
CA LEU A 21 -2.82 -2.53 -6.48
C LEU A 21 -3.33 -1.10 -6.26
N ALA A 22 -3.18 -0.56 -5.04
CA ALA A 22 -3.55 0.82 -4.71
C ALA A 22 -2.69 1.85 -5.44
N ALA A 23 -1.42 1.54 -5.70
CA ALA A 23 -0.54 2.39 -6.49
C ALA A 23 -0.80 2.30 -8.00
N ILE A 24 -1.20 1.14 -8.51
CA ILE A 24 -1.46 0.92 -9.95
C ILE A 24 -2.83 1.46 -10.38
N ALA A 25 -3.85 1.44 -9.52
CA ALA A 25 -5.21 1.89 -9.86
C ALA A 25 -5.28 3.34 -10.41
N PRO A 26 -4.63 4.35 -9.80
CA PRO A 26 -4.57 5.70 -10.38
C PRO A 26 -3.84 5.76 -11.72
N LEU A 27 -2.76 4.98 -11.86
CA LEU A 27 -1.95 4.94 -13.08
C LEU A 27 -2.75 4.37 -14.26
N LEU A 28 -3.61 3.38 -14.02
CA LEU A 28 -4.55 2.86 -15.01
C LEU A 28 -5.62 3.89 -15.39
N GLY A 29 -6.13 4.65 -14.43
CA GLY A 29 -7.07 5.75 -14.72
C GLY A 29 -6.46 6.83 -15.60
N LEU A 30 -5.22 7.21 -15.31
CA LEU A 30 -4.44 8.15 -16.14
C LEU A 30 -4.16 7.60 -17.54
N LEU A 31 -3.80 6.32 -17.65
CA LEU A 31 -3.62 5.65 -18.94
C LEU A 31 -4.88 5.76 -19.80
N GLY A 32 -6.06 5.50 -19.21
CA GLY A 32 -7.34 5.65 -19.89
C GLY A 32 -7.58 7.07 -20.43
N THR A 33 -7.18 8.08 -19.67
CA THR A 33 -7.28 9.49 -20.10
C THR A 33 -6.40 9.76 -21.32
N VAL A 34 -5.16 9.26 -21.29
CA VAL A 34 -4.23 9.40 -22.42
C VAL A 34 -4.80 8.70 -23.65
N THR A 35 -5.32 7.47 -23.49
CA THR A 35 -5.95 6.74 -24.60
C THR A 35 -7.18 7.46 -25.16
N GLY A 36 -8.06 7.98 -24.31
CA GLY A 36 -9.25 8.73 -24.74
C GLY A 36 -8.90 10.04 -25.45
N MET A 37 -7.86 10.75 -24.99
CA MET A 37 -7.35 11.94 -25.66
C MET A 37 -6.71 11.61 -27.02
N ILE A 38 -5.99 10.50 -27.14
CA ILE A 38 -5.45 10.04 -28.43
C ILE A 38 -6.58 9.79 -29.43
N VAL A 39 -7.65 9.09 -29.03
CA VAL A 39 -8.81 8.84 -29.89
C VAL A 39 -9.49 10.15 -30.29
N THR A 40 -9.63 11.09 -29.35
CA THR A 40 -10.20 12.42 -29.62
C THR A 40 -9.36 13.18 -30.65
N PHE A 41 -8.03 13.20 -30.49
CA PHE A 41 -7.14 13.84 -31.46
C PHE A 41 -7.13 13.15 -32.83
N GLN A 42 -7.23 11.82 -32.87
CA GLN A 42 -7.37 11.08 -34.13
C GLN A 42 -8.66 11.45 -34.87
N ALA A 43 -9.77 11.63 -34.15
CA ALA A 43 -11.01 12.09 -34.73
C ALA A 43 -10.87 13.49 -35.36
N ILE A 44 -10.11 14.39 -34.73
CA ILE A 44 -9.80 15.72 -35.29
C ILE A 44 -8.98 15.58 -36.58
N THR A 45 -7.98 14.70 -36.62
CA THR A 45 -7.15 14.55 -37.84
C THR A 45 -7.91 13.93 -39.01
N VAL A 46 -8.88 13.06 -38.74
CA VAL A 46 -9.65 12.37 -39.80
C VAL A 46 -10.83 13.21 -40.28
N PHE A 47 -11.53 13.90 -39.38
CA PHE A 47 -12.75 14.66 -39.70
C PHE A 47 -12.54 16.19 -39.71
N GLY A 48 -11.31 16.68 -39.55
CA GLY A 48 -11.01 18.11 -39.36
C GLY A 48 -11.38 18.57 -37.95
N THR A 49 -11.65 19.87 -37.73
CA THR A 49 -12.13 20.33 -36.41
C THR A 49 -13.42 19.66 -35.93
N GLY A 50 -14.06 18.82 -36.77
CA GLY A 50 -15.17 17.97 -36.39
C GLY A 50 -16.37 18.76 -35.86
N ASP A 51 -17.41 18.04 -35.46
CA ASP A 51 -18.45 18.61 -34.60
C ASP A 51 -17.87 18.77 -33.18
N PRO A 52 -17.79 19.99 -32.62
CA PRO A 52 -17.28 20.24 -31.27
C PRO A 52 -17.97 19.39 -30.20
N GLN A 53 -19.21 18.97 -30.44
CA GLN A 53 -19.98 18.13 -29.54
C GLN A 53 -19.38 16.73 -29.40
N THR A 54 -18.91 16.15 -30.50
CA THR A 54 -18.25 14.84 -30.51
C THR A 54 -16.88 14.91 -29.81
N MET A 55 -16.14 16.00 -30.00
CA MET A 55 -14.87 16.23 -29.31
C MET A 55 -15.05 16.36 -27.79
N ALA A 56 -16.04 17.14 -27.36
CA ALA A 56 -16.38 17.29 -25.95
C ALA A 56 -16.74 15.94 -25.31
N GLY A 57 -17.42 15.06 -26.06
CA GLY A 57 -17.70 13.69 -25.64
C GLY A 57 -16.43 12.87 -25.36
N GLY A 58 -15.45 12.90 -26.27
CA GLY A 58 -14.18 12.17 -26.11
C GLY A 58 -13.35 12.65 -24.91
N ILE A 59 -13.27 13.97 -24.72
CA ILE A 59 -12.58 14.57 -23.56
C ILE A 59 -13.32 14.22 -22.26
N SER A 60 -14.64 14.31 -22.25
CA SER A 60 -15.45 13.94 -21.09
C SER A 60 -15.23 12.48 -20.71
N GLN A 61 -15.22 11.57 -21.69
CA GLN A 61 -14.97 10.14 -21.46
C GLN A 61 -13.57 9.91 -20.86
N ALA A 62 -12.55 10.60 -21.37
CA ALA A 62 -11.19 10.55 -20.82
C ALA A 62 -11.12 11.04 -19.36
N LEU A 63 -11.88 12.07 -19.00
CA LEU A 63 -11.94 12.54 -17.61
C LEU A 63 -12.67 11.54 -16.70
N VAL A 64 -13.72 10.87 -17.19
CA VAL A 64 -14.46 9.84 -16.43
C VAL A 64 -13.54 8.67 -16.07
N THR A 65 -12.62 8.24 -16.95
CA THR A 65 -11.67 7.16 -16.61
C THR A 65 -10.72 7.54 -15.47
N THR A 66 -10.31 8.81 -15.39
CA THR A 66 -9.53 9.31 -14.25
C THR A 66 -10.33 9.21 -12.96
N VAL A 67 -11.58 9.67 -13.00
CA VAL A 67 -12.47 9.65 -11.83
C VAL A 67 -12.67 8.22 -11.34
N LEU A 68 -12.90 7.26 -12.23
CA LEU A 68 -13.02 5.84 -11.87
C LEU A 68 -11.73 5.28 -11.24
N GLY A 69 -10.56 5.64 -11.79
CA GLY A 69 -9.26 5.27 -11.22
C GLY A 69 -9.07 5.81 -9.80
N LEU A 70 -9.47 7.06 -9.55
CA LEU A 70 -9.38 7.69 -8.23
C LEU A 70 -10.39 7.12 -7.23
N ILE A 71 -11.64 6.91 -7.65
CA ILE A 71 -12.69 6.28 -6.83
C ILE A 71 -12.26 4.88 -6.38
N THR A 72 -11.51 4.16 -7.21
CA THR A 72 -11.00 2.82 -6.86
C THR A 72 -9.76 2.90 -5.97
N ALA A 73 -8.86 3.85 -6.22
CA ALA A 73 -7.60 3.97 -5.49
C ALA A 73 -7.76 4.47 -4.05
N VAL A 74 -8.65 5.45 -3.81
CA VAL A 74 -8.82 6.06 -2.48
C VAL A 74 -9.24 5.04 -1.40
N PRO A 75 -10.28 4.20 -1.61
CA PRO A 75 -10.64 3.15 -0.67
C PRO A 75 -9.51 2.14 -0.47
N LEU A 76 -8.79 1.79 -1.54
CA LEU A 76 -7.72 0.80 -1.50
C LEU A 76 -6.52 1.27 -0.66
N LEU A 77 -6.19 2.57 -0.73
CA LEU A 77 -5.19 3.21 0.14
C LEU A 77 -5.63 3.24 1.61
N PHE A 78 -6.91 3.47 1.88
CA PHE A 78 -7.44 3.44 3.24
C PHE A 78 -7.31 2.04 3.86
N VAL A 79 -7.71 1.00 3.10
CA VAL A 79 -7.56 -0.41 3.51
C VAL A 79 -6.09 -0.77 3.72
N GLN A 80 -5.20 -0.36 2.81
CA GLN A 80 -3.77 -0.59 2.93
C GLN A 80 -3.18 0.04 4.21
N THR A 81 -3.59 1.26 4.54
CA THR A 81 -3.12 1.97 5.73
C THR A 81 -3.61 1.29 7.00
N ALA A 82 -4.90 0.91 7.05
CA ALA A 82 -5.48 0.19 8.19
C ALA A 82 -4.82 -1.18 8.41
N LEU A 83 -4.59 -1.94 7.34
CA LEU A 83 -3.93 -3.25 7.40
C LEU A 83 -2.46 -3.11 7.85
N SER A 84 -1.77 -2.08 7.35
CA SER A 84 -0.39 -1.79 7.73
C SER A 84 -0.22 -1.38 9.19
N GLY A 85 -1.18 -0.62 9.73
CA GLY A 85 -1.21 -0.26 11.15
C GLY A 85 -1.36 -1.50 12.05
N ARG A 86 -2.26 -2.41 11.69
CA ARG A 86 -2.44 -3.67 12.44
C ARG A 86 -1.21 -4.56 12.39
N SER A 87 -0.59 -4.75 11.23
CA SER A 87 0.60 -5.61 11.11
C SER A 87 1.75 -5.09 11.97
N ARG A 88 2.00 -3.78 11.96
CA ARG A 88 3.05 -3.15 12.79
C ARG A 88 2.78 -3.28 14.28
N TYR A 89 1.52 -3.18 14.70
CA TYR A 89 1.14 -3.37 16.10
C TYR A 89 1.44 -4.79 16.58
N LEU A 90 1.08 -5.81 15.79
CA LEU A 90 1.40 -7.20 16.14
C LEU A 90 2.91 -7.45 16.22
N THR A 91 3.69 -6.92 15.26
CA THR A 91 5.16 -7.04 15.30
C THR A 91 5.75 -6.40 16.57
N HIS A 92 5.29 -5.20 16.93
CA HIS A 92 5.75 -4.50 18.14
C HIS A 92 5.44 -5.28 19.43
N VAL A 93 4.26 -5.90 19.53
CA VAL A 93 3.88 -6.71 20.69
C VAL A 93 4.79 -7.94 20.80
N ILE A 94 5.09 -8.61 19.68
CA ILE A 94 5.95 -9.79 19.65
C ILE A 94 7.40 -9.42 20.01
N GLU A 95 7.94 -8.32 19.47
CA GLU A 95 9.29 -7.83 19.81
C GLU A 95 9.41 -7.43 21.28
N GLY A 96 8.40 -6.74 21.84
CA GLY A 96 8.37 -6.34 23.24
C GLY A 96 8.40 -7.54 24.19
N GLN A 97 7.62 -8.58 23.89
CA GLN A 97 7.59 -9.82 24.69
C GLN A 97 8.90 -10.61 24.58
N ALA A 98 9.50 -10.67 23.39
CA ALA A 98 10.78 -11.33 23.18
C ALA A 98 11.93 -10.63 23.96
N SER A 99 11.95 -9.29 23.97
CA SER A 99 12.94 -8.52 24.71
C SER A 99 12.79 -8.65 26.23
N ALA A 100 11.56 -8.65 26.75
CA ALA A 100 11.29 -8.84 28.17
C ALA A 100 11.76 -10.23 28.64
N THR A 101 11.46 -11.27 27.87
CA THR A 101 11.88 -12.65 28.19
C THR A 101 13.40 -12.82 28.18
N LEU A 102 14.10 -12.10 27.29
CA LEU A 102 15.57 -12.09 27.24
C LEU A 102 16.19 -11.35 28.43
N ALA A 103 15.60 -10.25 28.87
CA ALA A 103 16.04 -9.51 30.06
C ALA A 103 15.91 -10.36 31.33
N ASP A 104 14.76 -11.02 31.52
CA ASP A 104 14.52 -11.93 32.65
C ASP A 104 15.55 -13.08 32.68
N HIS A 105 15.92 -13.62 31.52
CA HIS A 105 16.94 -14.68 31.44
C HIS A 105 18.34 -14.18 31.78
N LEU A 106 18.70 -12.95 31.40
CA LEU A 106 19.99 -12.35 31.74
C LEU A 106 20.09 -12.00 33.23
N GLU A 107 19.01 -11.53 33.85
CA GLU A 107 18.95 -11.29 35.30
C GLU A 107 19.00 -12.60 36.10
N SER A 108 18.33 -13.66 35.62
CA SER A 108 18.36 -14.98 36.28
C SER A 108 19.75 -15.64 36.33
N HIS A 109 20.69 -15.22 35.48
CA HIS A 109 22.08 -15.70 35.42
C HIS A 109 23.12 -14.77 36.08
N SER A 110 22.69 -13.71 36.79
CA SER A 110 23.58 -12.85 37.57
C SER A 110 23.44 -13.00 39.10
N PRO A 111 23.76 -14.16 39.72
CA PRO A 111 23.96 -14.25 41.16
C PRO A 111 25.46 -14.26 41.51
N ALA A 112 26.24 -13.19 41.27
CA ALA A 112 27.66 -13.20 41.68
C ALA A 112 28.38 -11.84 41.81
N TYR A 113 27.71 -10.72 42.12
CA TYR A 113 28.41 -9.45 42.42
C TYR A 113 27.75 -8.64 43.54
N THR A 114 27.34 -9.28 44.63
CA THR A 114 26.86 -8.56 45.83
C THR A 114 27.52 -9.07 47.13
N SER A 115 28.44 -10.04 47.05
CA SER A 115 29.17 -10.55 48.23
C SER A 115 30.68 -10.24 48.24
N ALA A 116 31.17 -9.36 47.39
CA ALA A 116 32.60 -8.97 47.35
C ALA A 116 32.88 -7.55 47.89
N VAL A 117 31.92 -6.91 48.55
CA VAL A 117 32.07 -5.56 49.14
C VAL A 117 31.46 -5.51 50.54
N ASN A 118 31.86 -6.45 51.41
CA ASN A 118 31.78 -6.30 52.85
C ASN A 118 32.96 -6.99 53.51
#